data_AF-A0A0R2JNN7-F1
#
_entry.id   AF-A0A0R2JNN7-F1
#
_cell.length_a   1.000
_cell.length_b   1.000
_cell.length_c   1.000
_cell.angle_alpha   90.00
_cell.angle_beta   90.00
_cell.angle_gamma   90.00
#
_symmetry.space_group_name_H-M   'P 1'
#
loop_
_entity.id
_entity.type
_entity.pdbx_description
1 polymer ?
#
loop_
_entity_poly.entity_id
_entity_poly.type
_entity_poly.pdbx_seq_one_letter_code
_entity_poly.pdbx_strand_id
1 'polypeptide(L)' 'MENEQWLLNQITDLEKNQTSFDVKALLEATKRTVIEQTNRIEQTQAELDGRAWSPNNW' A
#
# COMPACT_ATOMS: atom_id res chain seq x y z
N MET A 1 4.79 -2.74 5.57
CA MET A 1 6.00 -3.05 4.78
C MET A 1 6.12 -4.52 4.41
N GLU A 2 6.30 -5.49 5.32
CA GLU A 2 6.45 -6.91 4.93
C GLU A 2 5.22 -7.47 4.18
N ASN A 3 4.02 -7.25 4.72
CA ASN A 3 2.76 -7.69 4.10
C ASN A 3 2.46 -7.00 2.76
N GLU A 4 2.87 -5.74 2.62
CA GLU A 4 2.74 -4.98 1.38
C GLU A 4 3.66 -5.54 0.31
N GLN A 5 4.95 -5.71 0.64
CA GLN A 5 5.95 -6.23 -0.29
C GLN A 5 5.57 -7.63 -0.76
N TRP A 6 5.08 -8.47 0.16
CA TRP A 6 4.53 -9.78 -0.19
C TRP A 6 3.39 -9.67 -1.19
N LEU A 7 2.41 -8.79 -0.94
CA LEU A 7 1.25 -8.60 -1.83
C LEU A 7 1.65 -8.05 -3.21
N LEU A 8 2.55 -7.07 -3.27
CA LEU A 8 3.06 -6.51 -4.52
C LEU A 8 3.79 -7.58 -5.35
N ASN A 9 4.53 -8.49 -4.69
CA ASN A 9 5.18 -9.62 -5.34
C ASN A 9 4.14 -10.60 -5.92
N GLN A 10 3.08 -10.92 -5.17
CA GLN A 10 2.01 -11.78 -5.67
C GLN A 10 1.31 -11.18 -6.90
N ILE A 11 1.01 -9.88 -6.88
CA ILE A 11 0.38 -9.21 -8.02
C ILE A 11 1.33 -9.22 -9.24
N THR A 12 2.62 -9.00 -9.00
CA THR A 12 3.64 -9.06 -10.06
C THR A 12 3.76 -10.46 -10.66
N ASP A 13 3.68 -11.51 -9.85
CA ASP A 13 3.72 -12.89 -10.33
C ASP A 13 2.46 -13.26 -11.13
N LEU A 14 1.29 -12.73 -10.74
CA LEU A 14 0.05 -12.89 -11.51
C LEU A 14 0.12 -12.18 -12.88
N GLU A 15 0.75 -11.01 -12.96
CA GLU A 15 0.91 -10.27 -14.21
C GLU A 15 1.82 -10.99 -15.22
N LYS A 16 2.88 -11.68 -14.76
CA LYS A 16 3.86 -12.37 -15.63
C LYS A 16 3.20 -13.36 -16.58
N ASN A 17 2.14 -14.03 -16.13
CA ASN A 17 1.45 -15.06 -16.91
C ASN A 17 0.16 -14.54 -17.58
N GLN A 18 -0.17 -13.27 -17.41
CA GLN A 18 -1.40 -12.72 -17.97
C GLN A 18 -1.19 -12.24 -19.41
N THR A 19 -2.17 -12.49 -20.27
CA THR A 19 -2.21 -12.03 -21.67
C THR A 19 -3.38 -11.09 -21.94
N SER A 20 -4.47 -11.20 -21.17
CA SER A 20 -5.60 -10.27 -21.23
C SER A 20 -5.17 -8.88 -20.75
N PHE A 21 -5.39 -7.88 -21.62
CA PHE A 21 -5.14 -6.47 -21.30
C PHE A 21 -5.96 -6.01 -20.09
N ASP A 22 -7.25 -6.37 -20.06
CA ASP A 22 -8.19 -5.95 -19.03
C ASP A 22 -7.74 -6.43 -17.65
N VAL A 23 -7.25 -7.67 -17.58
CA VAL A 23 -6.73 -8.23 -16.34
C VAL A 23 -5.40 -7.61 -15.94
N LYS A 24 -4.51 -7.30 -16.89
CA LYS A 24 -3.28 -6.53 -16.58
C LYS A 24 -3.61 -5.15 -16.03
N ALA A 25 -4.56 -4.44 -16.63
CA ALA A 25 -4.99 -3.12 -16.17
C ALA A 25 -5.56 -3.18 -14.75
N LEU A 26 -6.34 -4.22 -14.43
CA LEU A 26 -6.85 -4.45 -13.08
C LEU A 26 -5.71 -4.70 -12.07
N LEU A 27 -4.73 -5.54 -12.41
CA LEU A 27 -3.60 -5.85 -11.54
C LEU A 27 -2.73 -4.61 -11.28
N GLU A 28 -2.47 -3.82 -12.32
CA GLU A 28 -1.76 -2.53 -12.21
C GLU A 28 -2.51 -1.52 -11.34
N ALA A 29 -3.83 -1.40 -11.51
CA ALA A 29 -4.65 -0.56 -10.63
C ALA A 29 -4.59 -1.04 -9.17
N THR A 30 -4.61 -2.35 -8.97
CA THR A 30 -4.50 -2.96 -7.63
C THR A 30 -3.16 -2.62 -6.97
N LYS A 31 -2.03 -2.72 -7.70
CA LYS A 31 -0.72 -2.30 -7.19
C LYS A 31 -0.72 -0.84 -6.72
N ARG A 32 -1.28 0.06 -7.53
CA ARG A 32 -1.38 1.48 -7.19
C ARG A 32 -2.20 1.70 -5.92
N THR A 33 -3.31 0.99 -5.78
CA THR A 33 -4.13 1.05 -4.56
C THR A 33 -3.37 0.55 -3.34
N VAL A 34 -2.63 -0.56 -3.44
CA VAL A 34 -1.82 -1.09 -2.33
C VAL A 34 -0.81 -0.05 -1.84
N ILE A 35 -0.05 0.56 -2.75
CA ILE A 35 0.94 1.58 -2.42
C ILE A 35 0.28 2.78 -1.73
N GLU A 36 -0.84 3.26 -2.26
CA GLU A 36 -1.57 4.39 -1.67
C GLU A 36 -2.10 4.08 -0.27
N GLN A 37 -2.57 2.85 -0.02
CA GLN A 37 -3.01 2.45 1.31
C GLN A 37 -1.85 2.36 2.30
N THR A 38 -0.68 1.88 1.88
CA THR A 38 0.53 1.91 2.71
C THR A 38 0.87 3.33 3.13
N ASN A 39 0.92 4.26 2.17
CA ASN A 39 1.22 5.66 2.44
C ASN A 39 0.24 6.28 3.46
N ARG A 40 -1.06 5.96 3.33
CA ARG A 40 -2.09 6.45 4.27
C ARG A 40 -1.92 5.89 5.67
N ILE A 41 -1.55 4.61 5.79
CA ILE A 41 -1.28 3.99 7.09
C ILE A 41 -0.08 4.67 7.75
N GLU A 42 1.00 4.89 7.02
CA GLU A 42 2.20 5.57 7.52
C GLU A 42 1.92 7.01 7.96
N GLN A 43 1.18 7.77 7.14
CA GLN A 43 0.76 9.13 7.48
C GLN A 43 -0.12 9.16 8.72
N THR A 44 -1.09 8.24 8.83
CA THR A 44 -1.98 8.15 10.00
C THR A 44 -1.17 7.82 11.26
N GLN A 45 -0.21 6.91 11.17
CA GLN A 45 0.65 6.57 12.30
C GLN A 45 1.50 7.78 12.73
N ALA A 46 2.10 8.50 11.77
CA ALA A 46 2.88 9.70 12.06
C ALA A 46 2.02 10.81 12.70
N GLU A 47 0.77 10.99 12.26
CA GLU A 47 -0.16 11.93 12.87
C GLU A 47 -0.51 11.53 14.31
N LEU A 48 -0.76 10.24 14.57
CA LEU A 48 -1.03 9.73 15.91
C LEU A 48 0.16 9.95 16.83
N ASP A 49 1.37 9.64 16.38
CA ASP A 49 2.60 9.83 17.14
C ASP A 49 2.86 11.33 17.43
N GLY A 50 2.64 12.19 16.43
CA GLY A 50 2.77 13.64 16.61
C GLY A 50 1.76 14.23 17.61
N ARG A 51 0.53 13.70 17.65
CA ARG A 51 -0.47 14.08 18.66
C ARG A 51 -0.14 13.55 20.04
N ALA A 52 0.38 12.33 20.12
CA ALA A 52 0.80 11.71 21.38
C ALA A 52 1.99 12.45 22.02
N TRP A 53 2.90 12.99 21.20
CA TRP A 53 4.04 13.79 21.64
C TRP A 53 3.73 15.28 21.79
N SER A 54 2.46 15.70 21.67
CA SER A 54 2.08 17.10 21.80
C SER A 54 2.28 17.60 23.25
N PRO A 55 3.08 18.66 23.47
CA PRO A 55 3.36 19.18 24.80
C PRO A 55 2.15 19.79 25.56
N ASN A 56 0.94 19.72 25.01
CA ASN A 56 -0.27 20.20 25.68
C ASN A 56 -1.07 19.06 26.35
N ASN A 57 -0.63 17.80 26.22
CA ASN A 57 -1.28 16.61 26.78
C ASN A 57 -0.46 15.89 27.88
N TRP A 58 0.64 16.49 28.36
CA TRP A 58 1.35 16.09 29.59
C TRP A 58 1.09 17.12 30.69
#